data_AF-A0A399NUB6-F1
#
_entry.id   AF-A0A399NUB6-F1
#
_cell.length_a   1.000
_cell.length_b   1.000
_cell.length_c   1.000
_cell.angle_alpha   90.00
_cell.angle_beta   90.00
_cell.angle_gamma   90.00
#
_symmetry.space_group_name_H-M   'P 1'
#
loop_
_entity.id
_entity.type
_entity.pdbx_description
1 polymer ?
#
loop_
_entity_poly.entity_id
_entity_poly.type
_entity_poly.pdbx_seq_one_letter_code
_entity_poly.pdbx_strand_id
1 'polypeptide(L)'
;MGIQTSLDQVAEAARILDVMQEADELTVAASRDGGGRAVRLLARAAADPADQLTAVAAIHALAQVFDEAADHALVALLDHDTRWIREHAAWAFGTRLPRFDAVSGLVAMVVEGGFPGMLAQRTLQQWAGSTPDHVALALENALLGVQGDGPRSRLVETVGLVPGRIPERVLLRIAPAASEGPLTRSAAVAALGDRPAGEGIAALVADIARGDDEVAAVARLAVLDIARQHGDHPAPQERPGLTVVQLFLHADIDAGLTHVGAGDNGGIATLLVRLGDALVDPAGTAGRAAAAHHVTATTVPDRPVDRVITLSRGTPDQALASLARVTAGHDGHVFAHIPMLGGPRSLPEAWPHRVEAERGIRRVLRAA
;
A
#
# COMPACT_ATOMS: atom_id res chain seq x y z
N MET A 1 23.69 27.98 -2.83
CA MET A 1 24.19 27.51 -4.13
C MET A 1 23.02 27.64 -5.10
N GLY A 2 23.22 28.19 -6.30
CA GLY A 2 22.09 28.46 -7.20
C GLY A 2 21.60 27.20 -7.91
N ILE A 3 20.32 27.19 -8.28
CA ILE A 3 19.64 26.04 -8.92
C ILE A 3 20.37 25.50 -10.15
N GLN A 4 20.94 26.36 -10.98
CA GLN A 4 21.72 25.93 -12.15
C GLN A 4 22.92 25.07 -11.74
N THR A 5 23.70 25.54 -10.75
CA THR A 5 24.88 24.82 -10.27
C THR A 5 24.52 23.46 -9.70
N SER A 6 23.43 23.37 -8.92
CA SER A 6 22.97 22.10 -8.38
C SER A 6 22.44 21.15 -9.46
N LEU A 7 21.78 21.65 -10.49
CA LEU A 7 21.37 20.83 -11.65
C LEU A 7 22.60 20.29 -12.41
N ASP A 8 23.60 21.14 -12.65
CA ASP A 8 24.83 20.74 -13.33
C ASP A 8 25.57 19.66 -12.53
N GLN A 9 25.61 19.77 -11.20
CA GLN A 9 26.19 18.74 -10.32
C GLN A 9 25.47 17.40 -10.41
N VAL A 10 24.14 17.39 -10.45
CA VAL A 10 23.35 16.16 -10.64
C VAL A 10 23.68 15.53 -12.01
N ALA A 11 23.72 16.33 -13.07
CA ALA A 11 23.95 15.85 -14.43
C ALA A 11 25.38 15.33 -14.66
N GLU A 12 26.37 15.93 -13.98
CA GLU A 12 27.79 15.57 -14.11
C GLU A 12 28.24 14.48 -13.12
N ALA A 13 27.37 14.07 -12.19
CA ALA A 13 27.69 13.07 -11.17
C ALA A 13 28.03 11.71 -11.80
N ALA A 14 29.20 11.17 -11.43
CA ALA A 14 29.73 9.94 -12.03
C ALA A 14 29.07 8.65 -11.50
N ARG A 15 28.35 8.72 -10.37
CA ARG A 15 27.74 7.56 -9.70
C ARG A 15 26.31 7.86 -9.26
N ILE A 16 25.47 6.83 -9.27
CA ILE A 16 24.07 6.93 -8.83
C ILE A 16 23.96 7.41 -7.37
N LEU A 17 24.86 6.98 -6.49
CA LEU A 17 24.85 7.45 -5.10
C LEU A 17 25.16 8.95 -4.99
N ASP A 18 26.05 9.46 -5.84
CA ASP A 18 26.39 10.89 -5.88
C ASP A 18 25.17 11.67 -6.41
N VAL A 19 24.51 11.18 -7.47
CA VAL A 19 23.24 11.73 -7.96
C VAL A 19 22.19 11.82 -6.86
N MET A 20 22.02 10.78 -6.04
CA MET A 20 21.02 10.78 -4.95
C MET A 20 21.32 11.87 -3.92
N GLN A 21 22.59 12.05 -3.55
CA GLN A 21 23.00 13.09 -2.62
C GLN A 21 22.83 14.50 -3.22
N GLU A 22 23.23 14.70 -4.47
CA GLU A 22 23.10 15.99 -5.16
C GLU A 22 21.62 16.34 -5.44
N ALA A 23 20.75 15.35 -5.64
CA ALA A 23 19.31 15.56 -5.78
C ALA A 23 18.67 16.07 -4.48
N ASP A 24 19.15 15.62 -3.32
CA ASP A 24 18.72 16.14 -2.01
C ASP A 24 19.19 17.60 -1.83
N GLU A 25 20.43 17.91 -2.21
CA GLU A 25 20.95 19.29 -2.20
C GLU A 25 20.17 20.20 -3.16
N LEU A 26 19.81 19.72 -4.35
CA LEU A 26 18.96 20.42 -5.32
C LEU A 26 17.56 20.71 -4.74
N THR A 27 16.98 19.73 -4.06
CA THR A 27 15.69 19.84 -3.35
C THR A 27 15.74 20.93 -2.27
N VAL A 28 16.82 20.96 -1.48
CA VAL A 28 17.06 22.00 -0.48
C VAL A 28 17.24 23.37 -1.14
N ALA A 29 18.02 23.46 -2.21
CA ALA A 29 18.23 24.70 -2.96
C ALA A 29 16.91 25.23 -3.53
N ALA A 30 16.08 24.36 -4.12
CA ALA A 30 14.76 24.69 -4.67
C ALA A 30 13.80 25.26 -3.62
N SER A 31 13.86 24.73 -2.39
CA SER A 31 13.03 25.23 -1.28
C SER A 31 13.42 26.64 -0.81
N ARG A 32 14.69 27.04 -0.98
CA ARG A 32 15.25 28.31 -0.48
C ARG A 32 15.27 29.42 -1.53
N ASP A 33 15.74 29.08 -2.73
CA ASP A 33 15.99 30.01 -3.84
C ASP A 33 14.92 29.85 -4.94
N GLY A 34 13.66 29.74 -4.51
CA GLY A 34 12.50 29.66 -5.39
C GLY A 34 12.34 30.90 -6.29
N GLY A 35 11.55 30.76 -7.36
CA GLY A 35 11.18 31.88 -8.24
C GLY A 35 11.16 31.51 -9.73
N GLY A 36 10.62 32.41 -10.56
CA GLY A 36 10.30 32.08 -11.96
C GLY A 36 11.47 31.60 -12.82
N ARG A 37 12.72 32.02 -12.55
CA ARG A 37 13.89 31.47 -13.25
C ARG A 37 14.21 30.04 -12.81
N ALA A 38 14.21 29.79 -11.51
CA ALA A 38 14.43 28.46 -10.94
C ALA A 38 13.41 27.45 -11.47
N VAL A 39 12.12 27.83 -11.42
CA VAL A 39 11.02 27.01 -11.94
C VAL A 39 11.23 26.68 -13.42
N ARG A 40 11.61 27.65 -14.27
CA ARG A 40 11.86 27.38 -15.70
C ARG A 40 13.01 26.40 -15.93
N LEU A 41 14.09 26.50 -15.15
CA LEU A 41 15.23 25.59 -15.26
C LEU A 41 14.84 24.17 -14.85
N LEU A 42 14.18 24.04 -13.69
CA LEU A 42 13.71 22.75 -13.18
C LEU A 42 12.66 22.13 -14.11
N ALA A 43 11.68 22.89 -14.59
CA ALA A 43 10.65 22.41 -15.51
C ALA A 43 11.24 21.89 -16.84
N ARG A 44 12.27 22.57 -17.36
CA ARG A 44 12.96 22.11 -18.56
C ARG A 44 13.69 20.79 -18.32
N ALA A 45 14.42 20.67 -17.21
CA ALA A 45 15.12 19.45 -16.85
C ALA A 45 14.15 18.28 -16.57
N ALA A 46 13.06 18.55 -15.86
CA ALA A 46 12.03 17.57 -15.51
C ALA A 46 11.31 16.97 -16.74
N ALA A 47 11.18 17.74 -17.82
CA ALA A 47 10.55 17.32 -19.07
C ALA A 47 11.54 16.68 -20.07
N ASP A 48 12.84 16.59 -19.76
CA ASP A 48 13.83 16.00 -20.64
C ASP A 48 13.95 14.49 -20.41
N PRO A 49 13.48 13.62 -21.34
CA PRO A 49 13.58 12.18 -21.17
C PRO A 49 15.00 11.63 -21.42
N ALA A 50 15.93 12.43 -21.94
CA ALA A 50 17.27 11.97 -22.30
C ALA A 50 18.17 11.76 -21.07
N ASP A 51 17.95 12.52 -20.00
CA ASP A 51 18.65 12.37 -18.72
C ASP A 51 17.65 12.06 -17.60
N GLN A 52 17.39 10.77 -17.42
CA GLN A 52 16.39 10.28 -16.48
C GLN A 52 16.70 10.68 -15.02
N LEU A 53 17.97 10.71 -14.63
CA LEU A 53 18.36 11.01 -13.26
C LEU A 53 18.18 12.49 -12.93
N THR A 54 18.65 13.38 -13.82
CA THR A 54 18.46 14.82 -13.69
C THR A 54 16.98 15.19 -13.76
N ALA A 55 16.21 14.57 -14.65
CA ALA A 55 14.77 14.79 -14.74
C ALA A 55 14.05 14.39 -13.46
N VAL A 56 14.32 13.20 -12.90
CA VAL A 56 13.72 12.74 -11.63
C VAL A 56 14.07 13.69 -10.48
N ALA A 57 15.33 14.11 -10.37
CA ALA A 57 15.76 15.09 -9.37
C ALA A 57 15.01 16.42 -9.54
N ALA A 58 14.88 16.91 -10.78
CA ALA A 58 14.19 18.16 -11.08
C ALA A 58 12.68 18.09 -10.78
N ILE A 59 12.01 16.96 -11.03
CA ILE A 59 10.59 16.75 -10.70
C ILE A 59 10.37 16.88 -9.18
N HIS A 60 11.21 16.21 -8.37
CA HIS A 60 11.09 16.28 -6.92
C HIS A 60 11.51 17.64 -6.35
N ALA A 61 12.48 18.30 -6.96
CA ALA A 61 12.87 19.67 -6.61
C ALA A 61 11.75 20.67 -6.93
N LEU A 62 11.05 20.55 -8.08
CA LEU A 62 9.85 21.35 -8.38
C LEU A 62 8.80 21.24 -7.27
N ALA A 63 8.60 20.03 -6.72
CA ALA A 63 7.63 19.82 -5.66
C ALA A 63 7.99 20.51 -4.34
N GLN A 64 9.22 21.00 -4.17
CA GLN A 64 9.61 21.81 -3.02
C GLN A 64 9.49 23.32 -3.25
N VAL A 65 9.24 23.76 -4.50
CA VAL A 65 9.06 25.18 -4.80
C VAL A 65 7.61 25.59 -4.54
N PHE A 66 7.41 26.50 -3.60
CA PHE A 66 6.09 27.07 -3.28
C PHE A 66 5.74 28.22 -4.24
N ASP A 67 5.47 27.87 -5.50
CA ASP A 67 5.17 28.81 -6.59
C ASP A 67 4.10 28.23 -7.53
N GLU A 68 3.18 29.05 -8.03
CA GLU A 68 2.10 28.62 -8.91
C GLU A 68 2.61 28.11 -10.27
N ALA A 69 3.71 28.66 -10.79
CA ALA A 69 4.31 28.14 -12.01
C ALA A 69 4.95 26.77 -11.80
N ALA A 70 5.42 26.46 -10.58
CA ALA A 70 5.89 25.11 -10.24
C ALA A 70 4.74 24.11 -10.19
N ASP A 71 3.57 24.51 -9.65
CA ASP A 71 2.34 23.70 -9.72
C ASP A 71 1.96 23.40 -11.16
N HIS A 72 1.89 24.41 -12.03
CA HIS A 72 1.56 24.22 -13.44
C HIS A 72 2.55 23.33 -14.18
N ALA A 73 3.85 23.47 -13.88
CA ALA A 73 4.87 22.59 -14.43
C ALA A 73 4.64 21.12 -14.03
N LEU A 74 4.36 20.85 -12.75
CA LEU A 74 4.07 19.49 -12.28
C LEU A 74 2.77 18.93 -12.87
N VAL A 75 1.72 19.75 -13.02
CA VAL A 75 0.46 19.33 -13.65
C VAL A 75 0.71 18.90 -15.09
N ALA A 76 1.50 19.67 -15.85
CA ALA A 76 1.83 19.32 -17.22
C ALA A 76 2.58 17.97 -17.33
N LEU A 77 3.40 17.63 -16.34
CA LEU A 77 4.14 16.36 -16.32
C LEU A 77 3.24 15.14 -16.08
N LEU A 78 2.03 15.31 -15.54
CA LEU A 78 1.05 14.22 -15.43
C LEU A 78 0.49 13.77 -16.78
N ASP A 79 0.61 14.60 -17.83
CA ASP A 79 0.17 14.27 -19.20
C ASP A 79 1.36 13.99 -20.14
N HIS A 80 2.57 13.84 -19.58
CA HIS A 80 3.77 13.61 -20.38
C HIS A 80 3.77 12.22 -21.05
N ASP A 81 4.23 12.11 -22.31
CA ASP A 81 4.25 10.84 -23.06
C ASP A 81 5.04 9.73 -22.34
N THR A 82 6.18 10.11 -21.77
CA THR A 82 7.05 9.21 -20.99
C THR A 82 6.43 8.80 -19.65
N ARG A 83 6.15 7.50 -19.50
CA ARG A 83 5.50 6.91 -18.33
C ARG A 83 6.20 7.21 -16.99
N TRP A 84 7.53 7.04 -16.89
CA TRP A 84 8.24 7.24 -15.63
C TRP A 84 8.23 8.72 -15.19
N ILE A 85 8.12 9.67 -16.13
CA ILE A 85 7.94 11.10 -15.80
C ILE A 85 6.58 11.29 -15.11
N ARG A 86 5.50 10.71 -15.66
CA ARG A 86 4.18 10.74 -15.01
C ARG A 86 4.19 10.11 -13.62
N GLU A 87 4.88 8.97 -13.47
CA GLU A 87 5.04 8.27 -12.18
C GLU A 87 5.69 9.18 -11.13
N HIS A 88 6.81 9.82 -11.48
CA HIS A 88 7.50 10.73 -10.57
C HIS A 88 6.71 12.01 -10.31
N ALA A 89 5.99 12.55 -11.29
CA ALA A 89 5.11 13.70 -11.09
C ALA A 89 3.96 13.37 -10.11
N ALA A 90 3.29 12.23 -10.29
CA ALA A 90 2.24 11.77 -9.38
C ALA A 90 2.75 11.57 -7.95
N TRP A 91 3.96 11.01 -7.79
CA TRP A 91 4.59 10.87 -6.48
C TRP A 91 4.95 12.24 -5.87
N ALA A 92 5.56 13.13 -6.65
CA ALA A 92 5.98 14.45 -6.18
C ALA A 92 4.79 15.30 -5.70
N PHE A 93 3.59 15.13 -6.28
CA PHE A 93 2.37 15.77 -5.77
C PHE A 93 1.98 15.33 -4.35
N GLY A 94 2.38 14.13 -3.90
CA GLY A 94 2.06 13.62 -2.57
C GLY A 94 2.67 14.44 -1.42
N THR A 95 3.69 15.27 -1.70
CA THR A 95 4.30 16.18 -0.73
C THR A 95 3.75 17.61 -0.81
N ARG A 96 2.85 17.90 -1.75
CA ARG A 96 2.25 19.22 -1.97
C ARG A 96 0.84 19.32 -1.41
N LEU A 97 0.38 20.57 -1.29
CA LEU A 97 -1.02 20.85 -1.05
C LEU A 97 -1.88 20.38 -2.24
N PRO A 98 -3.13 19.95 -2.01
CA PRO A 98 -4.02 19.52 -3.06
C PRO A 98 -4.22 20.57 -4.16
N ARG A 99 -4.09 20.14 -5.41
CA ARG A 99 -4.27 20.96 -6.62
C ARG A 99 -5.40 20.40 -7.47
N PHE A 100 -6.47 21.17 -7.66
CA PHE A 100 -7.68 20.67 -8.34
C PHE A 100 -7.45 20.35 -9.81
N ASP A 101 -6.57 21.08 -10.49
CA ASP A 101 -6.15 20.85 -11.86
C ASP A 101 -5.34 19.56 -12.05
N ALA A 102 -4.68 19.05 -11.00
CA ALA A 102 -3.97 17.77 -11.03
C ALA A 102 -4.88 16.55 -10.82
N VAL A 103 -6.06 16.72 -10.21
CA VAL A 103 -6.91 15.59 -9.78
C VAL A 103 -7.33 14.73 -10.96
N SER A 104 -7.71 15.32 -12.08
CA SER A 104 -8.12 14.57 -13.28
C SER A 104 -7.01 13.67 -13.82
N GLY A 105 -5.77 14.18 -13.85
CA GLY A 105 -4.59 13.40 -14.29
C GLY A 105 -4.29 12.24 -13.34
N LEU A 106 -4.33 12.48 -12.03
CA LEU A 106 -4.16 11.43 -11.02
C LEU A 106 -5.26 10.36 -11.13
N VAL A 107 -6.52 10.77 -11.30
CA VAL A 107 -7.64 9.85 -11.48
C VAL A 107 -7.48 9.02 -12.76
N ALA A 108 -7.04 9.63 -13.86
CA ALA A 108 -6.76 8.88 -15.10
C ALA A 108 -5.69 7.81 -14.89
N MET A 109 -4.61 8.12 -14.18
CA MET A 109 -3.58 7.14 -13.82
C MET A 109 -4.12 6.00 -12.94
N VAL A 110 -5.02 6.29 -11.98
CA VAL A 110 -5.70 5.24 -11.18
C VAL A 110 -6.51 4.31 -12.09
N VAL A 111 -7.24 4.88 -13.05
CA VAL A 111 -8.04 4.12 -14.03
C VAL A 111 -7.12 3.24 -14.89
N GLU A 112 -5.97 3.73 -15.33
CA GLU A 112 -4.96 2.93 -16.06
C GLU A 112 -4.39 1.80 -15.19
N GLY A 113 -4.12 2.07 -13.91
CA GLY A 113 -3.62 1.10 -12.95
C GLY A 113 -2.10 0.91 -12.99
N GLY A 114 -1.64 -0.27 -12.54
CA GLY A 114 -0.21 -0.57 -12.39
C GLY A 114 0.49 0.28 -11.32
N PHE A 115 1.81 0.36 -11.41
CA PHE A 115 2.63 1.18 -10.50
C PHE A 115 2.27 2.69 -10.53
N PRO A 116 2.12 3.36 -11.70
CA PRO A 116 1.69 4.76 -11.74
C PRO A 116 0.32 4.96 -11.09
N GLY A 117 -0.65 4.08 -11.37
CA GLY A 117 -1.97 4.15 -10.75
C GLY A 117 -1.93 3.99 -9.24
N MET A 118 -1.05 3.14 -8.71
CA MET A 118 -0.82 3.01 -7.26
C MET A 118 -0.25 4.31 -6.65
N LEU A 119 0.73 4.94 -7.31
CA LEU A 119 1.28 6.23 -6.86
C LEU A 119 0.19 7.31 -6.86
N ALA A 120 -0.59 7.41 -7.93
CA ALA A 120 -1.68 8.37 -8.03
C ALA A 120 -2.77 8.12 -6.97
N GLN A 121 -3.14 6.86 -6.72
CA GLN A 121 -4.05 6.49 -5.64
C GLN A 121 -3.51 6.92 -4.27
N ARG A 122 -2.23 6.69 -4.00
CA ARG A 122 -1.58 7.10 -2.75
C ARG A 122 -1.58 8.61 -2.59
N THR A 123 -1.30 9.36 -3.65
CA THR A 123 -1.35 10.83 -3.65
C THR A 123 -2.77 11.34 -3.37
N LEU A 124 -3.79 10.77 -4.02
CA LEU A 124 -5.20 11.12 -3.75
C LEU A 124 -5.60 10.76 -2.30
N GLN A 125 -5.15 9.63 -1.77
CA GLN A 125 -5.36 9.23 -0.38
C GLN A 125 -4.73 10.24 0.60
N GLN A 126 -3.52 10.73 0.32
CA GLN A 126 -2.86 11.74 1.15
C GLN A 126 -3.63 13.07 1.12
N TRP A 127 -4.05 13.52 -0.06
CA TRP A 127 -4.84 14.74 -0.22
C TRP A 127 -6.21 14.65 0.45
N ALA A 128 -6.84 13.48 0.44
CA ALA A 128 -8.09 13.23 1.14
C ALA A 128 -8.02 13.49 2.66
N GLY A 129 -6.83 13.49 3.27
CA GLY A 129 -6.65 13.87 4.66
C GLY A 129 -6.92 15.36 4.95
N SER A 130 -6.78 16.24 3.95
CA SER A 130 -7.01 17.69 4.09
C SER A 130 -8.19 18.20 3.28
N THR A 131 -8.55 17.54 2.17
CA THR A 131 -9.66 17.94 1.29
C THR A 131 -10.52 16.75 0.83
N PRO A 132 -11.13 16.00 1.76
CA PRO A 132 -11.86 14.77 1.43
C PRO A 132 -13.01 14.99 0.44
N ASP A 133 -13.81 16.04 0.61
CA ASP A 133 -15.00 16.27 -0.22
C ASP A 133 -14.64 16.52 -1.69
N HIS A 134 -13.57 17.27 -1.98
CA HIS A 134 -13.14 17.52 -3.37
C HIS A 134 -12.62 16.25 -4.04
N VAL A 135 -11.80 15.46 -3.32
CA VAL A 135 -11.31 14.18 -3.85
C VAL A 135 -12.48 13.23 -4.08
N ALA A 136 -13.42 13.16 -3.14
CA ALA A 136 -14.61 12.31 -3.26
C ALA A 136 -15.49 12.69 -4.45
N LEU A 137 -15.76 13.98 -4.67
CA LEU A 137 -16.55 14.47 -5.80
C LEU A 137 -15.87 14.14 -7.14
N ALA A 138 -14.55 14.31 -7.23
CA ALA A 138 -13.82 13.98 -8.45
C ALA A 138 -13.87 12.48 -8.76
N LEU A 139 -13.69 11.63 -7.75
CA LEU A 139 -13.80 10.18 -7.90
C LEU A 139 -15.23 9.74 -8.26
N GLU A 140 -16.25 10.32 -7.62
CA GLU A 140 -17.66 10.05 -7.95
C GLU A 140 -17.98 10.44 -9.39
N ASN A 141 -17.51 11.60 -9.85
CA ASN A 141 -17.70 12.03 -11.22
C ASN A 141 -16.98 11.10 -12.22
N ALA A 142 -15.76 10.67 -11.90
CA ALA A 142 -15.01 9.74 -12.74
C ALA A 142 -15.71 8.38 -12.92
N LEU A 143 -16.39 7.89 -11.87
CA LEU A 143 -17.17 6.65 -11.93
C LEU A 143 -18.31 6.69 -12.97
N LEU A 144 -18.74 7.87 -13.44
CA LEU A 144 -19.76 7.98 -14.50
C LEU A 144 -19.20 7.60 -15.88
N GLY A 145 -17.91 7.82 -16.12
CA GLY A 145 -17.27 7.62 -17.43
C GLY A 145 -16.52 6.30 -17.57
N VAL A 146 -16.16 5.65 -16.47
CA VAL A 146 -15.30 4.46 -16.49
C VAL A 146 -16.10 3.18 -16.68
N GLN A 147 -15.68 2.35 -17.65
CA GLN A 147 -16.29 1.06 -17.97
C GLN A 147 -15.34 -0.09 -17.63
N GLY A 148 -15.91 -1.27 -17.40
CA GLY A 148 -15.15 -2.50 -17.09
C GLY A 148 -14.83 -2.66 -15.61
N ASP A 149 -14.85 -3.90 -15.13
CA ASP A 149 -14.78 -4.21 -13.69
C ASP A 149 -13.42 -3.83 -13.06
N GLY A 150 -12.30 -4.06 -13.77
CA GLY A 150 -10.97 -3.74 -13.24
C GLY A 150 -10.71 -2.23 -13.03
N PRO A 151 -10.92 -1.38 -14.03
CA PRO A 151 -10.78 0.08 -13.86
C PRO A 151 -11.76 0.66 -12.85
N ARG A 152 -13.03 0.19 -12.85
CA ARG A 152 -14.04 0.62 -11.88
C ARG A 152 -13.67 0.20 -10.45
N SER A 153 -13.16 -1.02 -10.24
CA SER A 153 -12.77 -1.49 -8.92
C SER A 153 -11.63 -0.67 -8.31
N ARG A 154 -10.63 -0.25 -9.12
CA ARG A 154 -9.56 0.65 -8.66
C ARG A 154 -10.07 2.01 -8.21
N LEU A 155 -11.03 2.59 -8.94
CA LEU A 155 -11.67 3.84 -8.51
C LEU A 155 -12.48 3.65 -7.23
N VAL A 156 -13.24 2.56 -7.12
CA VAL A 156 -14.04 2.27 -5.92
C VAL A 156 -13.15 1.99 -4.70
N GLU A 157 -12.04 1.28 -4.86
CA GLU A 157 -11.05 1.12 -3.81
C GLU A 157 -10.48 2.48 -3.37
N THR A 158 -10.17 3.35 -4.34
CA THR A 158 -9.70 4.72 -4.07
C THR A 158 -10.75 5.55 -3.33
N VAL A 159 -12.04 5.45 -3.70
CA VAL A 159 -13.16 6.05 -2.94
C VAL A 159 -13.15 5.53 -1.50
N GLY A 160 -12.88 4.25 -1.30
CA GLY A 160 -12.76 3.63 0.02
C GLY A 160 -11.70 4.27 0.93
N LEU A 161 -10.64 4.84 0.35
CA LEU A 161 -9.57 5.51 1.09
C LEU A 161 -9.91 6.95 1.51
N VAL A 162 -11.01 7.51 1.00
CA VAL A 162 -11.45 8.88 1.29
C VAL A 162 -12.45 8.88 2.45
N PRO A 163 -12.22 9.67 3.52
CA PRO A 163 -13.18 9.79 4.61
C PRO A 163 -14.37 10.66 4.21
N GLY A 164 -15.45 10.60 4.99
CA GLY A 164 -16.63 11.46 4.81
C GLY A 164 -17.83 10.79 4.15
N ARG A 165 -18.93 11.53 4.03
CA ARG A 165 -20.25 10.99 3.65
C ARG A 165 -20.40 10.70 2.16
N ILE A 166 -19.70 11.44 1.30
CA ILE A 166 -19.77 11.25 -0.16
C ILE A 166 -19.25 9.85 -0.53
N PRO A 167 -18.05 9.43 -0.10
CA PRO A 167 -17.57 8.07 -0.32
C PRO A 167 -18.50 7.01 0.24
N GLU A 168 -18.99 7.17 1.47
CA GLU A 168 -19.89 6.19 2.11
C GLU A 168 -21.16 5.96 1.28
N ARG A 169 -21.80 7.04 0.82
CA ARG A 169 -22.98 6.96 -0.05
C ARG A 169 -22.67 6.22 -1.36
N VAL A 170 -21.51 6.48 -1.96
CA VAL A 170 -21.09 5.80 -3.19
C VAL A 170 -20.88 4.30 -2.93
N LEU A 171 -20.21 3.94 -1.84
CA LEU A 171 -19.95 2.55 -1.47
C LEU A 171 -21.24 1.78 -1.16
N LEU A 172 -22.17 2.39 -0.40
CA LEU A 172 -23.49 1.84 -0.09
C LEU A 172 -24.34 1.58 -1.34
N ARG A 173 -24.16 2.40 -2.39
CA ARG A 173 -24.83 2.19 -3.68
C ARG A 173 -24.21 1.03 -4.47
N ILE A 174 -22.88 0.92 -4.46
CA ILE A 174 -22.14 -0.02 -5.32
C ILE A 174 -22.12 -1.44 -4.74
N ALA A 175 -21.90 -1.60 -3.43
CA ALA A 175 -21.76 -2.91 -2.80
C ALA A 175 -22.91 -3.90 -3.11
N PRO A 176 -24.21 -3.52 -3.03
CA PRO A 176 -25.31 -4.41 -3.36
C PRO A 176 -25.69 -4.46 -4.85
N ALA A 177 -25.11 -3.60 -5.70
CA ALA A 177 -25.57 -3.45 -7.07
C ALA A 177 -25.14 -4.64 -7.96
N ALA A 178 -26.06 -5.56 -8.24
CA ALA A 178 -25.81 -6.73 -9.10
C ALA A 178 -25.42 -6.37 -10.55
N SER A 179 -25.64 -5.12 -10.98
CA SER A 179 -25.17 -4.59 -12.26
C SER A 179 -23.67 -4.27 -12.28
N GLU A 180 -23.04 -4.12 -11.11
CA GLU A 180 -21.60 -3.89 -10.99
C GLU A 180 -20.86 -5.23 -11.01
N GLY A 181 -19.64 -5.23 -11.54
CA GLY A 181 -18.81 -6.43 -11.57
C GLY A 181 -18.32 -6.87 -10.18
N PRO A 182 -17.92 -8.13 -10.03
CA PRO A 182 -17.53 -8.70 -8.74
C PRO A 182 -16.33 -7.99 -8.10
N LEU A 183 -15.32 -7.58 -8.86
CA LEU A 183 -14.17 -6.85 -8.28
C LEU A 183 -14.61 -5.48 -7.74
N THR A 184 -15.47 -4.79 -8.48
CA THR A 184 -16.02 -3.48 -8.08
C THR A 184 -16.85 -3.58 -6.81
N ARG A 185 -17.72 -4.60 -6.71
CA ARG A 185 -18.50 -4.87 -5.50
C ARG A 185 -17.62 -5.26 -4.32
N SER A 186 -16.63 -6.13 -4.53
CA SER A 186 -15.67 -6.54 -3.51
C SER A 186 -14.87 -5.35 -2.96
N ALA A 187 -14.40 -4.44 -3.82
CA ALA A 187 -13.73 -3.21 -3.40
C ALA A 187 -14.65 -2.34 -2.54
N ALA A 188 -15.93 -2.22 -2.91
CA ALA A 188 -16.91 -1.44 -2.13
C ALA A 188 -17.17 -2.06 -0.75
N VAL A 189 -17.37 -3.38 -0.69
CA VAL A 189 -17.60 -4.13 0.55
C VAL A 189 -16.38 -4.05 1.47
N ALA A 190 -15.17 -4.23 0.94
CA ALA A 190 -13.96 -4.15 1.74
C ALA A 190 -13.74 -2.73 2.31
N ALA A 191 -14.04 -1.70 1.51
CA ALA A 191 -13.98 -0.31 1.95
C ALA A 191 -15.04 0.02 3.02
N LEU A 192 -16.24 -0.56 2.95
CA LEU A 192 -17.25 -0.43 4.03
C LEU A 192 -16.74 -1.05 5.33
N GLY A 193 -16.03 -2.19 5.26
CA GLY A 193 -15.44 -2.84 6.43
C GLY A 193 -14.30 -2.07 7.09
N ASP A 194 -13.56 -1.23 6.35
CA ASP A 194 -12.46 -0.42 6.88
C ASP A 194 -12.92 0.81 7.70
N ARG A 195 -14.21 1.15 7.63
CA ARG A 195 -14.76 2.41 8.14
C ARG A 195 -15.61 2.17 9.38
N PRO A 196 -15.77 3.19 10.27
CA PRO A 196 -16.74 3.13 11.35
C PRO A 196 -18.13 2.80 10.78
N ALA A 197 -18.66 1.65 11.16
CA ALA A 197 -19.91 1.14 10.62
C ALA A 197 -21.06 1.32 11.62
N GLY A 198 -22.11 2.04 11.22
CA GLY A 198 -23.39 1.98 11.94
C GLY A 198 -24.17 0.70 11.64
N GLU A 199 -25.30 0.49 12.32
CA GLU A 199 -26.15 -0.70 12.16
C GLU A 199 -26.54 -0.99 10.71
N GLY A 200 -26.81 0.04 9.90
CA GLY A 200 -27.17 -0.12 8.48
C GLY A 200 -26.04 -0.69 7.62
N ILE A 201 -24.81 -0.22 7.82
CA ILE A 201 -23.62 -0.76 7.11
C ILE A 201 -23.37 -2.20 7.57
N ALA A 202 -23.43 -2.45 8.88
CA ALA A 202 -23.24 -3.79 9.44
C ALA A 202 -24.27 -4.79 8.89
N ALA A 203 -25.55 -4.41 8.84
CA ALA A 203 -26.63 -5.24 8.32
C ALA A 203 -26.47 -5.53 6.82
N LEU A 204 -26.09 -4.52 6.02
CA LEU A 204 -25.84 -4.70 4.59
C LEU A 204 -24.68 -5.66 4.34
N VAL A 205 -23.54 -5.44 5.01
CA VAL A 205 -22.36 -6.30 4.83
C VAL A 205 -22.64 -7.73 5.30
N ALA A 206 -23.37 -7.90 6.40
CA ALA A 206 -23.81 -9.21 6.88
C ALA A 206 -24.79 -9.90 5.91
N ASP A 207 -25.63 -9.14 5.22
CA ASP A 207 -26.52 -9.67 4.18
C ASP A 207 -25.74 -10.23 2.98
N ILE A 208 -24.79 -9.44 2.47
CA ILE A 208 -23.89 -9.85 1.38
C ILE A 208 -23.07 -11.09 1.77
N ALA A 209 -22.62 -11.16 3.03
CA ALA A 209 -21.81 -12.27 3.54
C ALA A 209 -22.51 -13.65 3.53
N ARG A 210 -23.85 -13.69 3.38
CA ARG A 210 -24.63 -14.94 3.29
C ARG A 210 -24.56 -15.61 1.91
N GLY A 211 -24.03 -14.92 0.90
CA GLY A 211 -23.78 -15.50 -0.41
C GLY A 211 -22.64 -16.52 -0.42
N ASP A 212 -22.47 -17.15 -1.58
CA ASP A 212 -21.46 -18.17 -1.86
C ASP A 212 -20.42 -17.73 -2.91
N ASP A 213 -20.47 -16.46 -3.33
CA ASP A 213 -19.53 -15.87 -4.30
C ASP A 213 -18.30 -15.22 -3.62
N GLU A 214 -17.35 -14.76 -4.43
CA GLU A 214 -16.13 -14.08 -3.95
C GLU A 214 -16.46 -12.78 -3.18
N VAL A 215 -17.54 -12.09 -3.56
CA VAL A 215 -18.00 -10.87 -2.87
C VAL A 215 -18.47 -11.21 -1.46
N ALA A 216 -19.20 -12.31 -1.29
CA ALA A 216 -19.60 -12.81 0.03
C ALA A 216 -18.39 -13.21 0.88
N ALA A 217 -17.34 -13.77 0.28
CA ALA A 217 -16.09 -14.09 0.98
C ALA A 217 -15.38 -12.82 1.51
N VAL A 218 -15.35 -11.75 0.70
CA VAL A 218 -14.85 -10.44 1.15
C VAL A 218 -15.76 -9.83 2.23
N ALA A 219 -17.08 -9.98 2.10
CA ALA A 219 -18.04 -9.51 3.08
C ALA A 219 -17.86 -10.20 4.44
N ARG A 220 -17.56 -11.50 4.49
CA ARG A 220 -17.25 -12.20 5.75
C ARG A 220 -16.04 -11.60 6.47
N LEU A 221 -14.99 -11.22 5.74
CA LEU A 221 -13.85 -10.50 6.32
C LEU A 221 -14.25 -9.10 6.82
N ALA A 222 -15.08 -8.38 6.05
CA ALA A 222 -15.57 -7.06 6.44
C ALA A 222 -16.47 -7.11 7.70
N VAL A 223 -17.32 -8.14 7.86
CA VAL A 223 -18.09 -8.37 9.10
C VAL A 223 -17.16 -8.48 10.30
N LEU A 224 -16.05 -9.23 10.17
CA LEU A 224 -15.08 -9.38 11.24
C LEU A 224 -14.37 -8.05 11.59
N ASP A 225 -14.06 -7.24 10.58
CA ASP A 225 -13.47 -5.92 10.78
C ASP A 225 -14.44 -4.98 11.53
N ILE A 226 -15.72 -5.00 11.15
CA ILE A 226 -16.78 -4.22 11.80
C ILE A 226 -17.01 -4.66 13.25
N ALA A 227 -17.07 -5.97 13.53
CA ALA A 227 -17.24 -6.49 14.88
C ALA A 227 -16.08 -6.05 15.81
N ARG A 228 -14.84 -6.06 15.28
CA ARG A 228 -13.66 -5.59 16.03
C ARG A 228 -13.71 -4.11 16.36
N GLN A 229 -14.25 -3.28 15.46
CA GLN A 229 -14.39 -1.84 15.72
C GLN A 229 -15.41 -1.55 16.83
N HIS A 230 -16.45 -2.39 16.97
CA HIS A 230 -17.44 -2.28 18.04
C HIS A 230 -16.97 -2.82 19.39
N GLY A 231 -15.77 -3.42 19.45
CA GLY A 231 -15.25 -4.04 20.67
C GLY A 231 -15.84 -5.42 20.97
N ASP A 232 -16.53 -6.04 20.01
CA ASP A 232 -17.13 -7.37 20.16
C ASP A 232 -16.09 -8.52 20.15
N HIS A 233 -14.80 -8.18 20.11
CA HIS A 233 -13.71 -9.14 20.02
C HIS A 233 -12.87 -9.14 21.30
N PRO A 234 -12.55 -10.32 21.85
CA PRO A 234 -11.71 -10.41 23.04
C PRO A 234 -10.34 -9.79 22.76
N ALA A 235 -9.83 -9.05 23.75
CA ALA A 235 -8.48 -8.51 23.68
C ALA A 235 -7.47 -9.67 23.52
N PRO A 236 -6.38 -9.47 22.76
CA PRO A 236 -5.32 -10.46 22.68
C PRO A 236 -4.82 -10.80 24.08
N GLN A 237 -4.62 -12.09 24.35
CA GLN A 237 -4.07 -12.54 25.61
C GLN A 237 -2.62 -12.04 25.73
N GLU A 238 -2.26 -11.41 26.85
CA GLU A 238 -0.87 -10.99 27.09
C GLU A 238 0.04 -12.22 27.09
N ARG A 239 1.08 -12.19 26.24
CA ARG A 239 2.06 -13.28 26.09
C ARG A 239 3.41 -12.86 26.69
N PRO A 240 4.11 -13.78 27.40
CA PRO A 240 5.40 -13.48 27.99
C PRO A 240 6.53 -13.37 26.95
N GLY A 241 6.51 -14.15 25.87
CA GLY A 241 7.52 -14.14 24.81
C GLY A 241 7.15 -13.31 23.58
N LEU A 242 8.10 -13.24 22.64
CA LEU A 242 7.99 -12.47 21.41
C LEU A 242 7.14 -13.19 20.37
N THR A 243 6.33 -12.42 19.66
CA THR A 243 5.71 -12.84 18.40
C THR A 243 6.45 -12.19 17.23
N VAL A 244 7.00 -13.00 16.33
CA VAL A 244 7.70 -12.53 15.13
C VAL A 244 6.79 -12.71 13.92
N VAL A 245 6.64 -11.66 13.11
CA VAL A 245 5.86 -11.73 11.86
C VAL A 245 6.83 -11.72 10.69
N GLN A 246 6.76 -12.77 9.86
CA GLN A 246 7.52 -12.88 8.61
C GLN A 246 6.60 -12.53 7.43
N LEU A 247 6.99 -11.55 6.61
CA LEU A 247 6.17 -11.07 5.50
C LEU A 247 6.72 -11.57 4.16
N PHE A 248 5.92 -12.32 3.39
CA PHE A 248 6.28 -12.77 2.05
C PHE A 248 5.05 -12.87 1.15
N LEU A 249 4.70 -11.74 0.53
CA LEU A 249 3.49 -11.62 -0.29
C LEU A 249 3.70 -11.92 -1.78
N HIS A 250 4.89 -12.40 -2.15
CA HIS A 250 5.22 -12.70 -3.53
C HIS A 250 4.52 -13.98 -4.03
N ALA A 251 4.28 -14.94 -3.14
CA ALA A 251 3.85 -16.28 -3.45
C ALA A 251 2.97 -16.88 -2.33
N ASP A 252 2.23 -17.93 -2.67
CA ASP A 252 1.58 -18.78 -1.67
C ASP A 252 2.65 -19.66 -1.03
N ILE A 253 2.75 -19.67 0.30
CA ILE A 253 3.77 -20.47 0.99
C ILE A 253 3.25 -21.87 1.25
N ASP A 254 3.99 -22.86 0.77
CA ASP A 254 3.81 -24.25 1.13
C ASP A 254 4.39 -24.55 2.53
N ALA A 255 3.54 -24.40 3.54
CA ALA A 255 3.85 -24.71 4.93
C ALA A 255 4.32 -26.17 5.14
N GLY A 256 3.87 -27.10 4.29
CA GLY A 256 4.21 -28.51 4.38
C GLY A 256 5.54 -28.87 3.74
N LEU A 257 6.20 -27.92 3.06
CA LEU A 257 7.40 -28.17 2.26
C LEU A 257 7.18 -29.34 1.27
N THR A 258 5.99 -29.47 0.72
CA THR A 258 5.65 -30.52 -0.25
C THR A 258 6.24 -30.25 -1.63
N HIS A 259 6.52 -28.98 -1.96
CA HIS A 259 7.08 -28.52 -3.24
C HIS A 259 8.40 -27.75 -3.08
N VAL A 260 9.29 -28.21 -2.21
CA VAL A 260 10.57 -27.54 -1.94
C VAL A 260 11.34 -27.28 -3.23
N GLY A 261 11.76 -26.03 -3.43
CA GLY A 261 12.67 -25.67 -4.52
C GLY A 261 12.01 -25.54 -5.90
N ALA A 262 10.69 -25.63 -5.98
CA ALA A 262 9.94 -25.48 -7.23
C ALA A 262 9.16 -24.15 -7.27
N GLY A 263 9.41 -23.35 -8.32
CA GLY A 263 8.66 -22.12 -8.61
C GLY A 263 8.62 -21.14 -7.44
N ASP A 264 7.41 -20.68 -7.13
CA ASP A 264 7.06 -19.76 -6.03
C ASP A 264 7.46 -20.28 -4.63
N ASN A 265 7.68 -21.59 -4.48
CA ASN A 265 8.17 -22.26 -3.26
C ASN A 265 9.69 -22.49 -3.25
N GLY A 266 10.43 -21.69 -4.00
CA GLY A 266 11.89 -21.71 -4.09
C GLY A 266 12.62 -21.32 -2.79
N GLY A 267 13.89 -20.93 -2.93
CA GLY A 267 14.83 -20.78 -1.81
C GLY A 267 14.36 -19.86 -0.68
N ILE A 268 13.75 -18.70 -0.99
CA ILE A 268 13.28 -17.75 0.04
C ILE A 268 12.09 -18.31 0.82
N ALA A 269 11.07 -18.84 0.14
CA ALA A 269 9.89 -19.41 0.80
C ALA A 269 10.28 -20.59 1.71
N THR A 270 11.16 -21.48 1.23
CA THR A 270 11.69 -22.59 2.03
C THR A 270 12.50 -22.08 3.23
N LEU A 271 13.34 -21.05 3.04
CA LEU A 271 14.14 -20.46 4.11
C LEU A 271 13.25 -19.84 5.19
N LEU A 272 12.17 -19.15 4.82
CA LEU A 272 11.23 -18.58 5.77
C LEU A 272 10.56 -19.67 6.61
N VAL A 273 10.15 -20.77 5.98
CA VAL A 273 9.58 -21.90 6.73
C VAL A 273 10.57 -22.44 7.76
N ARG A 274 11.80 -22.75 7.32
CA ARG A 274 12.86 -23.27 8.19
C ARG A 274 13.26 -22.29 9.30
N LEU A 275 13.32 -21.00 8.97
CA LEU A 275 13.64 -19.94 9.93
C LEU A 275 12.54 -19.81 10.98
N GLY A 276 11.27 -19.87 10.57
CA GLY A 276 10.13 -19.83 11.48
C GLY A 276 10.16 -20.98 12.48
N ASP A 277 10.37 -22.20 12.01
CA ASP A 277 10.49 -23.39 12.87
C ASP A 277 11.69 -23.27 13.84
N ALA A 278 12.83 -22.81 13.34
CA ALA A 278 14.04 -22.66 14.15
C ALA A 278 13.94 -21.56 15.21
N LEU A 279 13.14 -20.51 14.99
CA LEU A 279 12.96 -19.42 15.94
C LEU A 279 12.12 -19.86 17.15
N VAL A 280 11.14 -20.74 16.95
CA VAL A 280 10.26 -21.24 18.02
C VAL A 280 10.79 -22.52 18.69
N ASP A 281 11.91 -23.07 18.20
CA ASP A 281 12.55 -24.24 18.80
C ASP A 281 13.17 -23.88 20.18
N PRO A 282 12.70 -24.52 21.27
CA PRO A 282 13.24 -24.31 22.61
C PRO A 282 14.75 -24.63 22.71
N ALA A 283 15.24 -25.58 21.91
CA ALA A 283 16.66 -25.96 21.90
C ALA A 283 17.55 -24.89 21.24
N GLY A 284 17.03 -24.18 20.24
CA GLY A 284 17.72 -23.09 19.54
C GLY A 284 17.79 -21.79 20.37
N THR A 285 16.77 -21.52 21.18
CA THR A 285 16.71 -20.37 22.09
C THR A 285 17.58 -20.56 23.34
N ALA A 286 17.61 -21.78 23.93
CA ALA A 286 18.51 -22.09 25.05
C ALA A 286 20.01 -22.05 24.68
N GLY A 287 20.38 -22.44 23.46
CA GLY A 287 21.75 -22.38 22.96
C GLY A 287 22.27 -20.95 22.71
N ARG A 288 21.38 -20.00 22.37
CA ARG A 288 21.73 -18.58 22.16
C ARG A 288 21.96 -17.83 23.47
N ALA A 289 21.16 -18.09 24.51
CA ALA A 289 21.37 -17.52 25.84
C ALA A 289 22.74 -17.92 26.44
N ALA A 290 23.21 -19.14 26.14
CA ALA A 290 24.53 -19.61 26.54
C ALA A 290 25.69 -18.98 25.72
N ALA A 291 25.46 -18.70 24.43
CA ALA A 291 26.47 -18.06 23.55
C ALA A 291 26.54 -16.53 23.71
N ALA A 292 25.46 -15.87 24.14
CA ALA A 292 25.39 -14.42 24.35
C ALA A 292 26.13 -13.93 25.61
N HIS A 293 26.55 -14.83 26.51
CA HIS A 293 27.33 -14.50 27.71
C HIS A 293 28.76 -13.97 27.42
N HIS A 294 29.15 -13.83 26.15
CA HIS A 294 30.45 -13.27 25.74
C HIS A 294 30.40 -11.91 25.03
N VAL A 295 29.24 -11.27 24.93
CA VAL A 295 29.14 -9.90 24.36
C VAL A 295 28.58 -8.94 25.41
N THR A 296 29.34 -7.88 25.69
CA THR A 296 29.05 -6.82 26.65
C THR A 296 27.63 -6.27 26.51
N ALA A 297 26.97 -6.15 27.67
CA ALA A 297 25.58 -5.75 27.87
C ALA A 297 25.14 -4.53 27.03
N THR A 298 24.28 -4.79 26.05
CA THR A 298 23.20 -3.87 25.69
C THR A 298 21.90 -4.59 26.02
N THR A 299 21.15 -4.02 26.95
CA THR A 299 19.95 -4.57 27.58
C THR A 299 18.78 -4.65 26.61
N VAL A 300 18.72 -5.69 25.80
CA VAL A 300 17.45 -6.20 25.27
C VAL A 300 17.13 -7.43 26.12
N PRO A 301 15.99 -7.49 26.85
CA PRO A 301 15.64 -8.70 27.57
C PRO A 301 15.54 -9.85 26.58
N ASP A 302 16.28 -10.93 26.84
CA ASP A 302 16.34 -12.15 26.04
C ASP A 302 15.00 -12.88 26.15
N ARG A 303 13.96 -12.32 25.53
CA ARG A 303 12.62 -12.89 25.52
C ARG A 303 12.60 -14.01 24.47
N PRO A 304 12.21 -15.25 24.84
CA PRO A 304 12.06 -16.32 23.88
C PRO A 304 11.03 -15.93 22.82
N VAL A 305 11.20 -16.46 21.60
CA VAL A 305 10.18 -16.33 20.54
C VAL A 305 9.18 -17.46 20.73
N ASP A 306 8.02 -17.13 21.28
CA ASP A 306 6.94 -18.11 21.51
C ASP A 306 6.20 -18.43 20.21
N ARG A 307 6.25 -17.51 19.25
CA ARG A 307 5.40 -17.55 18.07
C ARG A 307 6.05 -16.90 16.85
N VAL A 308 5.93 -17.56 15.70
CA VAL A 308 6.21 -16.97 14.40
C VAL A 308 4.94 -17.04 13.55
N ILE A 309 4.56 -15.92 12.94
CA ILE A 309 3.46 -15.85 11.99
C ILE A 309 4.02 -15.51 10.61
N THR A 310 3.93 -16.45 9.67
CA THR A 310 4.38 -16.25 8.30
C THR A 310 3.20 -15.88 7.41
N LEU A 311 3.28 -14.69 6.82
CA LEU A 311 2.25 -14.09 5.98
C LEU A 311 2.54 -14.36 4.51
N SER A 312 1.57 -14.92 3.80
CA SER A 312 1.61 -15.16 2.36
C SER A 312 0.37 -14.61 1.67
N ARG A 313 0.37 -14.53 0.33
CA ARG A 313 -0.85 -14.17 -0.42
C ARG A 313 -1.88 -15.31 -0.34
N GLY A 314 -3.14 -15.03 -0.63
CA GLY A 314 -4.19 -16.06 -0.68
C GLY A 314 -5.56 -15.50 -1.03
N THR A 315 -6.58 -16.35 -0.97
CA THR A 315 -7.99 -15.96 -1.21
C THR A 315 -8.66 -15.43 0.07
N PRO A 316 -9.80 -14.73 -0.05
CA PRO A 316 -10.58 -14.31 1.12
C PRO A 316 -10.95 -15.46 2.08
N ASP A 317 -11.29 -16.63 1.56
CA ASP A 317 -11.62 -17.80 2.40
C ASP A 317 -10.39 -18.37 3.12
N GLN A 318 -9.22 -18.44 2.45
CA GLN A 318 -7.96 -18.82 3.09
C GLN A 318 -7.56 -17.82 4.19
N ALA A 319 -7.77 -16.53 3.94
CA ALA A 319 -7.55 -15.48 4.94
C ALA A 319 -8.45 -15.68 6.15
N LEU A 320 -9.75 -15.93 5.96
CA LEU A 320 -10.70 -16.19 7.05
C LEU A 320 -10.31 -17.41 7.89
N ALA A 321 -10.01 -18.53 7.23
CA ALA A 321 -9.60 -19.77 7.91
C ALA A 321 -8.30 -19.61 8.69
N SER A 322 -7.32 -18.92 8.12
CA SER A 322 -6.04 -18.69 8.80
C SER A 322 -6.13 -17.67 9.94
N LEU A 323 -6.98 -16.65 9.81
CA LEU A 323 -7.20 -15.65 10.85
C LEU A 323 -7.87 -16.24 12.10
N ALA A 324 -8.75 -17.24 11.94
CA ALA A 324 -9.30 -17.99 13.07
C ALA A 324 -8.20 -18.70 13.87
N ARG A 325 -7.22 -19.32 13.19
CA ARG A 325 -6.05 -19.96 13.83
C ARG A 325 -5.15 -18.94 14.52
N VAL A 326 -4.95 -17.76 13.90
CA VAL A 326 -4.16 -16.68 14.50
C VAL A 326 -4.83 -16.19 15.79
N THR A 327 -6.13 -15.90 15.73
CA THR A 327 -6.93 -15.39 16.86
C THR A 327 -7.00 -16.40 18.01
N ALA A 328 -7.06 -17.70 17.71
CA ALA A 328 -7.04 -18.75 18.72
C ALA A 328 -5.71 -18.82 19.51
N GLY A 329 -4.68 -18.09 19.08
CA GLY A 329 -3.47 -17.92 19.87
C GLY A 329 -2.58 -19.16 19.94
N HIS A 330 -2.49 -19.94 18.86
CA HIS A 330 -1.57 -21.07 18.82
C HIS A 330 -0.11 -20.59 18.87
N ASP A 331 0.68 -21.19 19.77
CA ASP A 331 2.14 -21.04 19.85
C ASP A 331 2.85 -21.77 18.71
N GLY A 332 4.13 -21.49 18.56
CA GLY A 332 4.94 -22.06 17.49
C GLY A 332 4.79 -21.32 16.16
N HIS A 333 5.02 -22.02 15.06
CA HIS A 333 5.06 -21.43 13.74
C HIS A 333 3.71 -21.61 13.02
N VAL A 334 3.04 -20.48 12.73
CA VAL A 334 1.69 -20.42 12.16
C VAL A 334 1.71 -19.65 10.84
N PHE A 335 0.80 -19.99 9.93
CA PHE A 335 0.68 -19.35 8.62
C PHE A 335 -0.62 -18.59 8.49
N ALA A 336 -0.54 -17.36 7.97
CA ALA A 336 -1.68 -16.52 7.67
C ALA A 336 -1.66 -16.02 6.22
N HIS A 337 -2.85 -15.82 5.67
CA HIS A 337 -3.02 -15.39 4.28
C HIS A 337 -3.54 -13.96 4.22
N ILE A 338 -2.95 -13.19 3.31
CA ILE A 338 -3.35 -11.84 2.94
C ILE A 338 -4.22 -11.97 1.69
N PRO A 339 -5.52 -11.61 1.77
CA PRO A 339 -6.44 -11.79 0.67
C PRO A 339 -6.09 -10.80 -0.46
N MET A 340 -5.81 -11.32 -1.66
CA MET A 340 -5.51 -10.53 -2.86
C MET A 340 -6.46 -10.93 -3.99
N LEU A 341 -7.28 -10.00 -4.48
CA LEU A 341 -8.29 -10.30 -5.49
C LEU A 341 -7.70 -10.34 -6.90
N GLY A 342 -8.19 -11.25 -7.74
CA GLY A 342 -7.72 -11.35 -9.14
C GLY A 342 -6.44 -12.19 -9.34
N GLY A 343 -6.04 -12.96 -8.33
CA GLY A 343 -5.03 -14.02 -8.46
C GLY A 343 -3.56 -13.57 -8.41
N PRO A 344 -2.62 -14.52 -8.59
CA PRO A 344 -1.18 -14.25 -8.54
C PRO A 344 -0.74 -13.26 -9.61
N ARG A 345 0.10 -12.30 -9.24
CA ARG A 345 0.74 -11.36 -10.16
C ARG A 345 2.25 -11.42 -10.03
N SER A 346 2.94 -11.11 -11.12
CA SER A 346 4.39 -10.91 -11.07
C SER A 346 4.73 -9.71 -10.15
N LEU A 347 5.93 -9.70 -9.56
CA LEU A 347 6.35 -8.64 -8.62
C LEU A 347 6.21 -7.22 -9.19
N PRO A 348 6.56 -6.93 -10.47
CA PRO A 348 6.35 -5.61 -11.07
C PRO A 348 4.87 -5.20 -11.22
N GLU A 349 3.97 -6.17 -11.23
CA GLU A 349 2.53 -5.98 -11.46
C GLU A 349 1.72 -6.05 -10.15
N ALA A 350 2.38 -6.30 -9.01
CA ALA A 350 1.74 -6.51 -7.72
C ALA A 350 1.37 -5.20 -7.00
N TRP A 351 1.89 -4.06 -7.45
CA TRP A 351 1.63 -2.74 -6.83
C TRP A 351 0.15 -2.38 -6.64
N PRO A 352 -0.80 -2.75 -7.52
CA PRO A 352 -2.22 -2.54 -7.28
C PRO A 352 -2.75 -3.22 -6.00
N HIS A 353 -2.08 -4.26 -5.47
CA HIS A 353 -2.49 -4.93 -4.23
C HIS A 353 -2.10 -4.18 -2.96
N ARG A 354 -1.54 -2.96 -3.04
CA ARG A 354 -1.07 -2.21 -1.86
C ARG A 354 -2.14 -2.10 -0.77
N VAL A 355 -3.36 -1.70 -1.13
CA VAL A 355 -4.45 -1.48 -0.18
C VAL A 355 -4.92 -2.79 0.45
N GLU A 356 -5.07 -3.84 -0.38
CA GLU A 356 -5.41 -5.18 0.08
C GLU A 356 -4.35 -5.75 1.03
N ALA A 357 -3.07 -5.55 0.69
CA ALA A 357 -1.94 -5.97 1.51
C ALA A 357 -1.91 -5.25 2.87
N GLU A 358 -2.01 -3.92 2.88
CA GLU A 358 -2.10 -3.12 4.11
C GLU A 358 -3.28 -3.58 4.98
N ARG A 359 -4.44 -3.82 4.38
CA ARG A 359 -5.65 -4.28 5.07
C ARG A 359 -5.45 -5.68 5.68
N GLY A 360 -4.96 -6.63 4.91
CA GLY A 360 -4.71 -7.99 5.39
C GLY A 360 -3.65 -8.04 6.48
N ILE A 361 -2.53 -7.32 6.32
CA ILE A 361 -1.48 -7.22 7.35
C ILE A 361 -2.06 -6.67 8.64
N ARG A 362 -2.84 -5.59 8.57
CA ARG A 362 -3.52 -5.00 9.74
C ARG A 362 -4.42 -6.00 10.45
N ARG A 363 -5.19 -6.82 9.70
CA ARG A 363 -6.05 -7.86 10.28
C ARG A 363 -5.25 -8.89 11.08
N VAL A 364 -4.14 -9.35 10.52
CA VAL A 364 -3.29 -10.34 11.21
C VAL A 364 -2.62 -9.72 12.42
N LEU A 365 -2.06 -8.52 12.31
CA LEU A 365 -1.42 -7.82 13.44
C LEU A 365 -2.38 -7.53 14.59
N ARG A 366 -3.66 -7.26 14.31
CA ARG A 366 -4.69 -7.06 15.34
C ARG A 366 -5.13 -8.36 16.02
N ALA A 367 -4.92 -9.51 15.37
CA ALA A 367 -5.30 -10.82 15.88
C ALA A 367 -4.15 -11.58 16.55
N ALA A 368 -2.90 -11.15 16.30
CA ALA A 368 -1.68 -11.77 16.80
C ALA A 368 -1.45 -11.49 18.28
#